data_AF-A0A136ISZ6-F1
#
_entry.id   AF-A0A136ISZ6-F1
#
_cell.length_a   1.000
_cell.length_b   1.000
_cell.length_c   1.000
_cell.angle_alpha   90.00
_cell.angle_beta   90.00
_cell.angle_gamma   90.00
#
_symmetry.space_group_name_H-M   'P 1'
#
loop_
_entity.id
_entity.type
_entity.pdbx_description
1 polymer ?
#
loop_
_entity_poly.entity_id
_entity_poly.type
_entity_poly.pdbx_seq_one_letter_code
_entity_poly.pdbx_strand_id
1 'polypeptide(L)'
;MATYTLSVQLDAKWRRRWEKFPDMRLCFSTAVASGSKNYSNVVATTSKLGSTINISWKDEYMIAGSDTEFDHGAKFDISSDKIQALLGSVTTLSQGWEIESELSDRAPEASFVFNTKRISAAAVLYKKVNGSFKPIYVSHIGALPPQSWETLTPKLKVYVWFSSEYEDATMIDQLEVQCKEIDMTGRTTAVIRYDADGNWVIPKPDQ
;
A
#
# COMPACT_ATOMS: atom_id res chain seq x y z
N MET A 1 -15.88 2.86 -10.47
CA MET A 1 -14.60 2.70 -9.75
C MET A 1 -13.51 3.37 -10.56
N ALA A 2 -12.71 4.24 -9.94
CA ALA A 2 -11.60 4.92 -10.62
C ALA A 2 -10.42 3.97 -10.84
N THR A 3 -9.76 4.10 -11.98
CA THR A 3 -8.48 3.46 -12.27
C THR A 3 -7.41 4.55 -12.32
N TYR A 4 -6.31 4.32 -11.64
CA TYR A 4 -5.20 5.25 -11.57
C TYR A 4 -3.96 4.64 -12.21
N THR A 5 -3.10 5.49 -12.77
CA THR A 5 -1.85 5.09 -13.39
C THR A 5 -0.72 6.05 -13.04
N LEU A 6 0.42 5.50 -12.65
CA LEU A 6 1.68 6.20 -12.49
C LEU A 6 2.69 5.69 -13.53
N SER A 7 3.22 6.59 -14.34
CA SER A 7 4.35 6.32 -15.24
C SER A 7 5.62 6.88 -14.63
N VAL A 8 6.59 6.02 -14.37
CA VAL A 8 7.91 6.38 -13.85
C VAL A 8 8.95 6.27 -14.96
N GLN A 9 9.53 7.39 -15.35
CA GLN A 9 10.61 7.45 -16.34
C GLN A 9 11.96 7.41 -15.63
N LEU A 10 12.84 6.49 -16.05
CA LEU A 10 14.17 6.33 -15.47
C LEU A 10 15.25 6.76 -16.47
N ASP A 11 16.07 7.72 -16.06
CA ASP A 11 17.20 8.15 -16.87
C ASP A 11 18.16 6.99 -17.21
N ALA A 12 18.72 7.03 -18.42
CA ALA A 12 19.60 5.98 -18.93
C ALA A 12 20.85 5.77 -18.06
N LYS A 13 21.37 6.83 -17.41
CA LYS A 13 22.51 6.75 -16.49
C LYS A 13 22.23 5.81 -15.33
N TRP A 14 21.09 5.97 -14.66
CA TRP A 14 20.72 5.14 -13.51
C TRP A 14 20.36 3.72 -13.93
N ARG A 15 19.69 3.55 -15.06
CA ARG A 15 19.41 2.22 -15.61
C ARG A 15 20.70 1.42 -15.83
N ARG A 16 21.68 1.98 -16.54
CA ARG A 16 22.99 1.33 -16.77
C ARG A 16 23.75 1.07 -15.47
N ARG A 17 23.61 1.96 -14.49
CA ARG A 17 24.24 1.78 -13.17
C ARG A 17 23.61 0.59 -12.43
N TRP A 18 22.29 0.51 -12.42
CA TRP A 18 21.54 -0.50 -11.68
C TRP A 18 21.35 -1.83 -12.41
N GLU A 19 21.61 -1.90 -13.71
CA GLU A 19 21.76 -3.18 -14.44
C GLU A 19 22.81 -4.10 -13.81
N LYS A 20 23.78 -3.54 -13.07
CA LYS A 20 24.81 -4.30 -12.33
C LYS A 20 24.32 -4.84 -10.97
N PHE A 21 23.13 -4.45 -10.54
CA PHE A 21 22.52 -4.80 -9.26
C PHE A 21 21.19 -5.51 -9.54
N PRO A 22 21.19 -6.85 -9.72
CA PRO A 22 20.03 -7.59 -10.22
C PRO A 22 18.79 -7.46 -9.31
N ASP A 23 19.02 -7.15 -8.03
CA ASP A 23 17.96 -7.01 -7.03
C ASP A 23 17.38 -5.60 -6.95
N MET A 24 17.97 -4.61 -7.63
CA MET A 24 17.45 -3.24 -7.63
C MET A 24 16.09 -3.17 -8.33
N ARG A 25 15.09 -2.65 -7.62
CA ARG A 25 13.70 -2.57 -8.07
C ARG A 25 13.14 -1.18 -7.80
N LEU A 26 12.12 -0.80 -8.58
CA LEU A 26 11.23 0.29 -8.19
C LEU A 26 10.20 -0.26 -7.20
N CYS A 27 10.17 0.26 -5.98
CA CYS A 27 9.17 -0.03 -4.97
C CYS A 27 8.00 0.95 -5.07
N PHE A 28 6.80 0.48 -4.74
CA PHE A 28 5.57 1.26 -4.72
C PHE A 28 4.75 0.93 -3.48
N SER A 29 4.24 1.96 -2.80
CA SER A 29 3.28 1.84 -1.71
C SER A 29 2.17 2.88 -1.84
N THR A 30 1.04 2.62 -1.19
CA THR A 30 -0.09 3.55 -1.12
C THR A 30 -0.30 3.99 0.32
N ALA A 31 -0.73 5.24 0.54
CA ALA A 31 -1.01 5.71 1.88
C ALA A 31 -2.41 5.27 2.37
N VAL A 32 -2.47 4.84 3.62
CA VAL A 32 -3.69 4.54 4.38
C VAL A 32 -3.61 5.31 5.69
N ALA A 33 -4.64 6.08 6.03
CA ALA A 33 -4.72 6.67 7.36
C ALA A 33 -5.32 5.69 8.36
N SER A 34 -4.72 5.65 9.54
CA SER A 34 -5.30 5.05 10.74
C SER A 34 -5.23 6.11 11.86
N GLY A 35 -6.40 6.51 12.35
CA GLY A 35 -6.53 7.70 13.21
C GLY A 35 -6.13 9.00 12.48
N SER A 36 -5.25 9.80 13.09
CA SER A 36 -4.79 11.08 12.54
C SER A 36 -3.53 11.00 11.67
N LYS A 37 -2.93 9.81 11.53
CA LYS A 37 -1.66 9.60 10.82
C LYS A 37 -1.86 8.81 9.54
N ASN A 38 -1.04 9.10 8.54
CA ASN A 38 -0.95 8.33 7.30
C ASN A 38 0.20 7.32 7.41
N TYR A 39 -0.05 6.10 6.95
CA TYR A 39 0.91 5.02 6.89
C TYR A 39 1.05 4.55 5.45
N SER A 40 2.27 4.29 5.04
CA SER A 40 2.61 3.64 3.77
C SER A 40 3.49 2.43 4.09
N ASN A 41 3.02 1.60 5.02
CA ASN A 41 3.84 0.66 5.78
C ASN A 41 3.94 -0.74 5.15
N VAL A 42 3.50 -0.89 3.91
CA VAL A 42 3.66 -2.11 3.13
C VAL A 42 4.07 -1.77 1.71
N VAL A 43 5.06 -2.48 1.18
CA VAL A 43 5.41 -2.45 -0.24
C VAL A 43 4.34 -3.20 -1.01
N ALA A 44 3.48 -2.47 -1.70
CA ALA A 44 2.39 -3.06 -2.45
C ALA A 44 2.89 -3.79 -3.69
N THR A 45 3.88 -3.23 -4.39
CA THR A 45 4.53 -3.95 -5.49
C THR A 45 5.92 -3.42 -5.76
N THR A 46 6.74 -4.29 -6.36
CA THR A 46 8.04 -3.97 -6.93
C THR A 46 8.01 -4.20 -8.44
N SER A 47 8.89 -3.50 -9.16
CA SER A 47 9.03 -3.67 -10.60
C SER A 47 10.49 -3.69 -11.02
N LYS A 48 10.79 -4.54 -12.00
CA LYS A 48 12.10 -4.52 -12.67
C LYS A 48 12.32 -3.15 -13.31
N LEU A 49 13.59 -2.73 -13.34
CA LEU A 49 13.95 -1.45 -13.92
C LEU A 49 13.82 -1.48 -15.45
N GLY A 50 13.09 -0.49 -15.98
CA GLY A 50 12.96 -0.20 -17.40
C GLY A 50 13.14 1.29 -17.66
N SER A 51 13.16 1.71 -18.92
CA SER A 51 13.15 3.14 -19.28
C SER A 51 11.86 3.85 -18.84
N THR A 52 10.74 3.13 -18.89
CA THR A 52 9.45 3.56 -18.39
C THR A 52 8.78 2.39 -17.68
N ILE A 53 8.34 2.63 -16.45
CA ILE A 53 7.67 1.65 -15.60
C ILE A 53 6.27 2.18 -15.34
N ASN A 54 5.26 1.37 -15.64
CA ASN A 54 3.86 1.73 -15.40
C ASN A 54 3.31 0.92 -14.24
N ILE A 55 2.72 1.62 -13.28
CA ILE A 55 2.01 1.02 -12.16
C ILE A 55 0.57 1.49 -12.24
N SER A 56 -0.38 0.56 -12.20
CA SER A 56 -1.81 0.88 -12.17
C SER A 56 -2.47 0.31 -10.92
N TRP A 57 -3.48 1.01 -10.41
CA TRP A 57 -4.27 0.53 -9.29
C TRP A 57 -5.73 0.97 -9.40
N LYS A 58 -6.60 0.26 -8.69
CA LYS A 58 -8.03 0.56 -8.61
C LYS A 58 -8.46 0.66 -7.15
N ASP A 59 -9.50 1.44 -6.91
CA ASP A 59 -10.19 1.48 -5.61
C ASP A 59 -11.09 0.24 -5.44
N GLU A 60 -10.47 -0.94 -5.54
CA GLU A 60 -11.03 -2.27 -5.26
C GLU A 60 -10.23 -2.84 -4.07
N TYR A 61 -10.93 -3.19 -2.99
CA TYR A 61 -10.30 -3.54 -1.71
C TYR A 61 -10.71 -4.92 -1.21
N MET A 62 -9.77 -5.56 -0.53
CA MET A 62 -10.00 -6.76 0.29
C MET A 62 -9.39 -6.53 1.67
N ILE A 63 -9.85 -7.29 2.65
CA ILE A 63 -9.36 -7.23 4.02
C ILE A 63 -9.21 -8.64 4.59
N ALA A 64 -8.22 -8.80 5.47
CA ALA A 64 -7.98 -10.02 6.23
C ALA A 64 -7.49 -9.67 7.64
N GLY A 65 -7.49 -10.66 8.52
CA GLY A 65 -6.84 -10.64 9.82
C GLY A 65 -5.51 -11.40 9.78
N SER A 66 -4.56 -10.93 10.59
CA SER A 66 -3.26 -11.56 10.82
C SER A 66 -2.97 -11.61 12.33
N ASP A 67 -2.30 -12.67 12.80
CA ASP A 67 -1.69 -12.75 14.12
C ASP A 67 -0.22 -12.30 14.14
N THR A 68 0.34 -11.97 12.98
CA THR A 68 1.73 -11.53 12.88
C THR A 68 1.88 -10.16 13.53
N GLU A 69 2.86 -10.04 14.41
CA GLU A 69 3.32 -8.74 14.89
C GLU A 69 3.99 -7.97 13.75
N PHE A 70 3.85 -6.65 13.77
CA PHE A 70 4.52 -5.80 12.79
C PHE A 70 6.03 -5.81 13.02
N ASP A 71 6.81 -6.15 12.00
CA ASP A 71 8.28 -6.13 12.05
C ASP A 71 8.86 -5.55 10.76
N HIS A 72 9.83 -4.63 10.88
CA HIS A 72 10.40 -3.93 9.75
C HIS A 72 11.20 -4.88 8.84
N GLY A 73 10.94 -4.85 7.53
CA GLY A 73 11.59 -5.71 6.57
C GLY A 73 11.02 -7.12 6.51
N ALA A 74 10.14 -7.50 7.45
CA ALA A 74 9.50 -8.81 7.45
C ALA A 74 8.29 -8.86 6.50
N LYS A 75 7.89 -10.09 6.17
CA LYS A 75 6.59 -10.39 5.58
C LYS A 75 5.65 -10.82 6.71
N PHE A 76 4.35 -10.70 6.50
CA PHE A 76 3.34 -11.14 7.45
C PHE A 76 2.61 -12.37 6.91
N ASP A 77 2.08 -13.17 7.83
CA ASP A 77 1.21 -14.30 7.51
C ASP A 77 -0.25 -13.90 7.70
N ILE A 78 -1.12 -14.45 6.86
CA ILE A 78 -2.57 -14.20 6.96
C ILE A 78 -3.23 -15.38 7.64
N SER A 79 -4.01 -15.08 8.66
CA SER A 79 -4.62 -16.09 9.53
C SER A 79 -6.12 -16.26 9.27
N SER A 80 -6.76 -15.33 8.56
CA SER A 80 -8.15 -15.44 8.07
C SER A 80 -8.25 -15.58 6.55
N ASP A 81 -9.46 -15.82 6.03
CA ASP A 81 -9.72 -15.60 4.61
C ASP A 81 -9.52 -14.13 4.21
N LYS A 82 -9.23 -13.91 2.92
CA LYS A 82 -9.27 -12.56 2.30
C LYS A 82 -10.66 -12.35 1.72
N ILE A 83 -11.41 -11.41 2.29
CA ILE A 83 -12.77 -11.09 1.83
C ILE A 83 -12.82 -9.71 1.19
N GLN A 84 -13.79 -9.50 0.31
CA GLN A 84 -14.04 -8.19 -0.28
C GLN A 84 -14.46 -7.19 0.81
N ALA A 85 -13.94 -5.97 0.73
CA ALA A 85 -14.34 -4.87 1.59
C ALA A 85 -14.82 -3.69 0.74
N LEU A 86 -15.93 -3.08 1.16
CA LEU A 86 -16.47 -1.86 0.54
C LEU A 86 -16.18 -0.66 1.44
N LEU A 87 -15.95 0.51 0.86
CA LEU A 87 -15.87 1.73 1.67
C LEU A 87 -17.19 1.93 2.42
N GLY A 88 -17.13 2.33 3.69
CA GLY A 88 -18.27 2.37 4.61
C GLY A 88 -18.63 1.01 5.23
N SER A 89 -17.74 0.00 5.16
CA SER A 89 -17.98 -1.30 5.79
C SER A 89 -17.30 -1.45 7.15
N VAL A 90 -17.93 -2.24 8.01
CA VAL A 90 -17.34 -2.82 9.21
C VAL A 90 -16.99 -4.26 8.92
N THR A 91 -15.72 -4.59 9.05
CA THR A 91 -15.19 -5.95 9.02
C THR A 91 -15.00 -6.45 10.44
N THR A 92 -15.54 -7.62 10.71
CA THR A 92 -15.51 -8.25 12.03
C THR A 92 -14.75 -9.56 11.96
N LEU A 93 -13.79 -9.73 12.88
CA LEU A 93 -13.05 -10.97 13.07
C LEU A 93 -13.47 -11.68 14.36
N SER A 94 -13.85 -12.95 14.25
CA SER A 94 -14.33 -13.80 15.35
C SER A 94 -13.25 -14.77 15.87
N GLN A 95 -13.53 -15.48 16.97
CA GLN A 95 -12.55 -16.29 17.72
C GLN A 95 -11.92 -17.47 16.95
N GLY A 96 -12.49 -17.85 15.81
CA GLY A 96 -11.98 -18.89 14.90
C GLY A 96 -11.36 -18.37 13.61
N TRP A 97 -10.95 -17.09 13.57
CA TRP A 97 -10.49 -16.39 12.35
C TRP A 97 -11.54 -16.28 11.23
N GLU A 98 -12.79 -16.56 11.55
CA GLU A 98 -13.93 -16.24 10.69
C GLU A 98 -14.03 -14.72 10.53
N ILE A 99 -14.09 -14.28 9.28
CA ILE A 99 -14.10 -12.88 8.91
C ILE A 99 -15.31 -12.56 8.05
N GLU A 100 -16.01 -11.49 8.41
CA GLU A 100 -17.22 -11.02 7.74
C GLU A 100 -17.14 -9.51 7.55
N SER A 101 -17.70 -8.98 6.46
CA SER A 101 -17.74 -7.55 6.20
C SER A 101 -19.12 -7.13 5.70
N GLU A 102 -19.65 -6.07 6.30
CA GLU A 102 -20.97 -5.52 5.99
C GLU A 102 -20.93 -4.00 5.96
N LEU A 103 -21.74 -3.38 5.11
CA LEU A 103 -21.94 -1.93 5.16
C LEU A 103 -22.61 -1.55 6.48
N SER A 104 -22.14 -0.48 7.10
CA SER A 104 -22.66 -0.07 8.41
C SER A 104 -22.41 1.42 8.65
N ASP A 105 -23.39 2.11 9.25
CA ASP A 105 -23.28 3.52 9.66
C ASP A 105 -22.20 3.77 10.72
N ARG A 106 -21.62 2.71 11.28
CA ARG A 106 -20.48 2.77 12.21
C ARG A 106 -19.16 3.04 11.50
N ALA A 107 -19.09 2.83 10.18
CA ALA A 107 -17.90 3.11 9.39
C ALA A 107 -18.10 4.41 8.58
N PRO A 108 -17.16 5.37 8.64
CA PRO A 108 -17.21 6.54 7.77
C PRO A 108 -17.22 6.14 6.29
N GLU A 109 -17.90 6.93 5.45
CA GLU A 109 -18.17 6.61 4.04
C GLU A 109 -16.90 6.28 3.22
N ALA A 110 -15.77 6.95 3.50
CA ALA A 110 -14.51 6.75 2.80
C ALA A 110 -13.52 5.84 3.54
N SER A 111 -14.00 5.03 4.48
CA SER A 111 -13.17 4.26 5.40
C SER A 111 -13.66 2.82 5.55
N PHE A 112 -12.82 1.98 6.15
CA PHE A 112 -13.16 0.66 6.65
C PHE A 112 -12.99 0.67 8.17
N VAL A 113 -13.82 -0.08 8.89
CA VAL A 113 -13.58 -0.36 10.30
C VAL A 113 -13.22 -1.83 10.43
N PHE A 114 -12.05 -2.15 10.96
CA PHE A 114 -11.69 -3.52 11.33
C PHE A 114 -11.91 -3.70 12.83
N ASN A 115 -12.68 -4.71 13.22
CA ASN A 115 -13.10 -4.96 14.59
C ASN A 115 -12.71 -6.37 15.04
N THR A 116 -11.95 -6.44 16.13
CA THR A 116 -11.57 -7.68 16.79
C THR A 116 -12.56 -8.01 17.91
N LYS A 117 -13.39 -9.06 17.77
CA LYS A 117 -14.39 -9.39 18.81
C LYS A 117 -13.77 -10.02 20.05
N ARG A 118 -13.00 -11.10 19.87
CA ARG A 118 -12.56 -12.00 20.97
C ARG A 118 -11.10 -12.43 20.88
N ILE A 119 -10.41 -12.11 19.79
CA ILE A 119 -8.99 -12.46 19.58
C ILE A 119 -8.20 -11.20 19.28
N SER A 120 -6.90 -11.24 19.55
CA SER A 120 -6.00 -10.20 19.06
C SER A 120 -5.70 -10.43 17.59
N ALA A 121 -5.75 -9.38 16.77
CA ALA A 121 -5.39 -9.48 15.36
C ALA A 121 -5.01 -8.11 14.78
N ALA A 122 -4.09 -8.11 13.83
CA ALA A 122 -3.82 -6.99 12.95
C ALA A 122 -4.77 -7.06 11.74
N ALA A 123 -5.30 -5.92 11.31
CA ALA A 123 -5.94 -5.80 10.01
C ALA A 123 -4.86 -5.76 8.93
N VAL A 124 -5.12 -6.46 7.82
CA VAL A 124 -4.35 -6.31 6.59
C VAL A 124 -5.30 -5.84 5.50
N LEU A 125 -5.06 -4.62 5.00
CA LEU A 125 -5.84 -4.04 3.91
C LEU A 125 -5.12 -4.28 2.58
N TYR A 126 -5.89 -4.75 1.60
CA TYR A 126 -5.42 -5.00 0.25
C TYR A 126 -6.07 -4.04 -0.74
N LYS A 127 -5.32 -3.72 -1.80
CA LYS A 127 -5.81 -2.96 -2.95
C LYS A 127 -5.41 -3.66 -4.23
N LYS A 128 -6.22 -3.53 -5.27
CA LYS A 128 -5.87 -4.05 -6.59
C LYS A 128 -4.81 -3.19 -7.26
N VAL A 129 -3.59 -3.74 -7.38
CA VAL A 129 -2.41 -3.13 -8.00
C VAL A 129 -1.92 -4.07 -9.11
N ASN A 130 -1.71 -3.51 -10.31
CA ASN A 130 -1.31 -4.26 -11.52
C ASN A 130 -2.18 -5.50 -11.77
N GLY A 131 -3.49 -5.38 -11.54
CA GLY A 131 -4.47 -6.44 -11.79
C GLY A 131 -4.64 -7.47 -10.67
N SER A 132 -3.82 -7.43 -9.62
CA SER A 132 -3.85 -8.38 -8.49
C SER A 132 -4.02 -7.68 -7.14
N PHE A 133 -4.62 -8.36 -6.15
CA PHE A 133 -4.73 -7.80 -4.80
C PHE A 133 -3.39 -7.87 -4.08
N LYS A 134 -2.88 -6.68 -3.72
CA LYS A 134 -1.63 -6.49 -3.00
C LYS A 134 -1.91 -5.84 -1.66
N PRO A 135 -1.20 -6.25 -0.59
CA PRO A 135 -1.35 -5.60 0.70
C PRO A 135 -0.81 -4.17 0.61
N ILE A 136 -1.52 -3.25 1.22
CA ILE A 136 -1.18 -1.82 1.23
C ILE A 136 -1.06 -1.24 2.64
N TYR A 137 -1.54 -1.98 3.62
CA TYR A 137 -1.44 -1.63 5.03
C TYR A 137 -1.56 -2.90 5.87
N VAL A 138 -0.83 -2.89 6.97
CA VAL A 138 -1.01 -3.78 8.12
C VAL A 138 -1.11 -2.91 9.37
N SER A 139 -1.84 -3.31 10.41
CA SER A 139 -1.94 -2.54 11.65
C SER A 139 -0.55 -2.15 12.16
N HIS A 140 -0.27 -0.85 12.17
CA HIS A 140 1.06 -0.31 12.49
C HIS A 140 1.49 -0.54 13.95
N ILE A 141 0.53 -0.79 14.86
CA ILE A 141 0.80 -1.14 16.26
C ILE A 141 0.85 -2.66 16.49
N GLY A 142 0.87 -3.46 15.41
CA GLY A 142 0.71 -4.91 15.49
C GLY A 142 -0.73 -5.32 15.80
N ALA A 143 -0.90 -6.48 16.42
CA ALA A 143 -2.21 -7.05 16.70
C ALA A 143 -3.01 -6.17 17.69
N LEU A 144 -4.19 -5.71 17.26
CA LEU A 144 -5.14 -5.02 18.13
C LEU A 144 -5.62 -6.00 19.21
N PRO A 145 -5.77 -5.57 20.48
CA PRO A 145 -6.30 -6.45 21.51
C PRO A 145 -7.76 -6.84 21.24
N PRO A 146 -8.30 -7.87 21.90
CA PRO A 146 -9.72 -8.21 21.78
C PRO A 146 -10.62 -7.01 22.14
N GLN A 147 -11.81 -6.97 21.55
CA GLN A 147 -12.80 -5.91 21.72
C GLN A 147 -12.30 -4.52 21.29
N SER A 148 -11.38 -4.48 20.33
CA SER A 148 -10.83 -3.24 19.79
C SER A 148 -11.19 -3.07 18.32
N TRP A 149 -10.95 -1.87 17.82
CA TRP A 149 -11.15 -1.58 16.41
C TRP A 149 -10.12 -0.58 15.92
N GLU A 150 -9.90 -0.59 14.61
CA GLU A 150 -9.21 0.49 13.92
C GLU A 150 -10.00 0.96 12.70
N THR A 151 -9.87 2.23 12.36
CA THR A 151 -10.49 2.82 11.17
C THR A 151 -9.42 3.10 10.13
N LEU A 152 -9.57 2.48 8.96
CA LEU A 152 -8.62 2.55 7.86
C LEU A 152 -9.20 3.39 6.74
N THR A 153 -8.50 4.46 6.35
CA THR A 153 -8.95 5.38 5.30
C THR A 153 -7.91 5.44 4.20
N PRO A 154 -8.08 4.73 3.07
CA PRO A 154 -7.19 4.88 1.92
C PRO A 154 -7.07 6.34 1.49
N LYS A 155 -5.87 6.76 1.14
CA LYS A 155 -5.61 8.11 0.63
C LYS A 155 -5.26 8.08 -0.84
N LEU A 156 -5.54 9.20 -1.52
CA LEU A 156 -5.07 9.45 -2.88
C LEU A 156 -3.60 9.88 -2.89
N LYS A 157 -2.74 9.17 -2.17
CA LYS A 157 -1.31 9.42 -2.08
C LYS A 157 -0.56 8.10 -2.27
N VAL A 158 0.47 8.14 -3.09
CA VAL A 158 1.35 7.00 -3.35
C VAL A 158 2.80 7.40 -3.21
N TYR A 159 3.65 6.43 -2.90
CA TYR A 159 5.07 6.62 -2.73
C TYR A 159 5.84 5.68 -3.63
N VAL A 160 6.94 6.16 -4.18
CA VAL A 160 7.88 5.34 -4.96
C VAL A 160 9.31 5.66 -4.60
N TRP A 161 10.15 4.63 -4.62
CA TRP A 161 11.58 4.73 -4.36
C TRP A 161 12.29 3.54 -5.00
N PHE A 162 13.62 3.61 -5.10
CA PHE A 162 14.42 2.49 -5.56
C PHE A 162 15.03 1.76 -4.35
N SER A 163 14.95 0.44 -4.33
CA SER A 163 15.58 -0.39 -3.29
C SER A 163 15.92 -1.77 -3.84
N SER A 164 16.95 -2.39 -3.28
CA SER A 164 17.29 -3.80 -3.47
C SER A 164 16.88 -4.69 -2.28
N GLU A 165 16.37 -4.09 -1.22
CA GLU A 165 16.12 -4.77 0.06
C GLU A 165 14.68 -5.23 0.22
N TYR A 166 13.75 -4.60 -0.51
CA TYR A 166 12.32 -4.82 -0.32
C TYR A 166 11.68 -5.55 -1.48
N GLU A 167 10.69 -6.38 -1.15
CA GLU A 167 9.87 -7.12 -2.09
C GLU A 167 8.39 -6.78 -1.88
N ASP A 168 7.54 -7.36 -2.72
CA ASP A 168 6.09 -7.31 -2.52
C ASP A 168 5.72 -7.84 -1.12
N ALA A 169 4.80 -7.15 -0.46
CA ALA A 169 4.31 -7.42 0.90
C ALA A 169 5.32 -7.23 2.04
N THR A 170 6.50 -6.66 1.78
CA THR A 170 7.42 -6.28 2.86
C THR A 170 6.85 -5.15 3.71
N MET A 171 6.85 -5.32 5.03
CA MET A 171 6.46 -4.31 6.02
C MET A 171 7.56 -3.26 6.19
N ILE A 172 7.19 -1.98 6.27
CA ILE A 172 8.13 -0.86 6.42
C ILE A 172 7.60 0.14 7.47
N ASP A 173 8.40 0.52 8.48
CA ASP A 173 7.94 1.36 9.60
C ASP A 173 8.05 2.85 9.24
N GLN A 174 9.19 3.22 8.66
CA GLN A 174 9.47 4.55 8.13
C GLN A 174 10.18 4.43 6.78
N LEU A 175 9.72 5.19 5.79
CA LEU A 175 10.46 5.40 4.55
C LEU A 175 11.64 6.33 4.85
N GLU A 176 12.72 5.79 5.43
CA GLU A 176 13.98 6.53 5.64
C GLU A 176 14.73 6.81 4.32
N VAL A 177 14.28 6.16 3.24
CA VAL A 177 14.78 6.32 1.88
C VAL A 177 14.20 7.57 1.21
N GLN A 178 14.97 8.16 0.29
CA GLN A 178 14.54 9.28 -0.55
C GLN A 178 13.39 8.84 -1.49
N CYS A 179 12.17 8.83 -0.95
CA CYS A 179 10.96 8.49 -1.67
C CYS A 179 10.33 9.72 -2.33
N LYS A 180 9.59 9.48 -3.40
CA LYS A 180 8.73 10.49 -4.01
C LYS A 180 7.29 10.24 -3.60
N GLU A 181 6.70 11.19 -2.88
CA GLU A 181 5.25 11.27 -2.72
C GLU A 181 4.60 11.83 -4.00
N ILE A 182 3.50 11.21 -4.41
CA ILE A 182 2.63 11.68 -5.47
C ILE A 182 1.20 11.78 -4.93
N ASP A 183 0.70 13.00 -4.81
CA ASP A 183 -0.71 13.29 -4.51
C ASP A 183 -1.55 13.17 -5.78
N MET A 184 -2.54 12.28 -5.78
CA MET A 184 -3.43 11.99 -6.90
C MET A 184 -4.78 12.70 -6.77
N THR A 185 -4.93 13.62 -5.81
CA THR A 185 -6.16 14.42 -5.67
C THR A 185 -6.46 15.17 -6.96
N GLY A 186 -7.67 14.99 -7.49
CA GLY A 186 -8.11 15.62 -8.74
C GLY A 186 -7.52 15.03 -10.02
N ARG A 187 -6.78 13.92 -9.96
CA ARG A 187 -6.20 13.26 -11.15
C ARG A 187 -6.19 11.73 -11.06
N THR A 188 -6.30 11.08 -12.21
CA THR A 188 -6.18 9.62 -12.32
C THR A 188 -4.85 9.18 -12.93
N THR A 189 -4.09 10.10 -13.52
CA THR A 189 -2.79 9.81 -14.14
C THR A 189 -1.72 10.74 -13.62
N ALA A 190 -0.51 10.21 -13.48
CA ALA A 190 0.68 10.99 -13.17
C ALA A 190 1.90 10.43 -13.93
N VAL A 191 2.80 11.34 -14.31
CA VAL A 191 4.12 10.99 -14.84
C VAL A 191 5.16 11.62 -13.93
N ILE A 192 6.18 10.87 -13.56
CA ILE A 192 7.35 11.36 -12.85
C ILE A 192 8.61 10.85 -13.53
N ARG A 193 9.73 11.55 -13.35
CA ARG A 193 11.03 11.17 -13.88
C ARG A 193 12.06 11.15 -12.76
N TYR A 194 12.91 10.13 -12.74
CA TYR A 194 14.15 10.11 -11.98
C TYR A 194 15.29 10.51 -12.93
N ASP A 195 15.78 11.74 -12.79
CA ASP A 195 16.70 12.36 -13.73
C ASP A 195 18.16 11.92 -13.57
N ALA A 196 19.04 12.36 -14.47
CA ALA A 196 20.45 12.00 -14.45
C ALA A 196 21.19 12.44 -13.17
N ASP A 197 20.66 13.41 -12.42
CA ASP A 197 21.25 13.91 -11.18
C ASP A 197 20.77 13.13 -9.96
N GLY A 198 19.79 12.24 -10.14
CA GLY A 198 19.22 11.43 -9.05
C GLY A 198 18.06 12.13 -8.34
N ASN A 199 17.38 13.05 -9.03
CA ASN A 199 16.25 13.77 -8.47
C ASN A 199 14.93 13.31 -9.07
N TRP A 200 13.89 13.30 -8.24
CA TRP A 200 12.52 13.08 -8.65
C TRP A 200 11.89 14.37 -9.17
N VAL A 201 11.58 14.42 -10.46
CA VAL A 201 10.95 15.58 -11.12
C VAL A 201 9.58 15.21 -11.69
N ILE A 202 8.66 16.17 -11.67
CA ILE A 202 7.39 16.09 -12.40
C ILE A 202 7.65 16.74 -13.76
N PRO A 203 7.55 16.01 -14.88
CA PRO A 203 7.69 16.61 -16.21
C PRO A 203 6.67 17.73 -16.37
N LYS A 204 7.10 18.87 -16.93
CA LYS A 204 6.15 19.88 -17.37
C LYS A 204 5.30 19.27 -18.49
N PRO A 205 4.00 19.57 -18.57
CA PRO A 205 3.26 19.29 -19.79
C PRO A 205 4.02 19.95 -20.95
N ASP A 206 4.30 19.18 -22.01
CA ASP A 206 4.93 19.72 -23.20
C ASP A 206 4.12 20.96 -23.66
N GLN A 207 4.81 22.10 -23.79
CA GLN A 207 4.25 23.32 -24.39
C GLN A 207 4.24 23.20 -25.91
#